data_AF-A0A8H3F5B2-F1
#
_entry.id   AF-A0A8H3F5B2-F1
#
_cell.length_a   1.000
_cell.length_b   1.000
_cell.length_c   1.000
_cell.angle_alpha   90.00
_cell.angle_beta   90.00
_cell.angle_gamma   90.00
#
_symmetry.space_group_name_H-M   'P 1'
#
loop_
_entity.id
_entity.type
_entity.pdbx_description
1 polymer ?
#
loop_
_entity_poly.entity_id
_entity_poly.type
_entity_poly.pdbx_seq_one_letter_code
_entity_poly.pdbx_strand_id
1 'polypeptide(L)'
;MRQSNRYERFALEQQRLAFQTYIPSLCALTSHNQEALCAASALLSLNALASTQNRYCPPTLHSQHSSPIDDWLEISVLVRGVDAVVQNAGTSIMDGALQPLLRHRRVEASSDGTESVESQVRRLVSPHVLSALDALAPAIDHCTSSEADKEKFRAALGLLKTSFAIVAVDPEHESIVMAWSILLDAEFFPFVKRREPMALILLAYWTVLFGTFRDRWWVGGLSITILRHIAGLLTLLDEKNEEMRDGHVQERDRALLSGPLERYPDGATAGKARWRNLLEWPLRESGIHEF
;
A
#
# COMPACT_ATOMS: atom_id res chain seq x y z
N MET A 1 23.74 8.12 24.82
CA MET A 1 24.36 7.55 23.60
C MET A 1 24.99 6.16 23.77
N ARG A 2 25.80 5.85 24.81
CA ARG A 2 26.46 4.51 24.94
C ARG A 2 25.52 3.31 25.20
N GLN A 3 24.37 3.49 25.85
CA GLN A 3 23.42 2.40 26.12
C GLN A 3 22.56 2.04 24.88
N SER A 4 22.12 3.03 24.10
CA SER A 4 21.32 2.82 22.88
C SER A 4 22.05 1.95 21.85
N ASN A 5 23.35 2.19 21.62
CA ASN A 5 24.17 1.39 20.71
C ASN A 5 24.37 -0.07 21.21
N ARG A 6 24.26 -0.32 22.53
CA ARG A 6 24.38 -1.66 23.12
C ARG A 6 23.09 -2.47 22.94
N TYR A 7 21.93 -1.84 23.13
CA TYR A 7 20.64 -2.47 22.88
C TYR A 7 20.42 -2.76 21.40
N GLU A 8 20.82 -1.84 20.53
CA GLU A 8 20.73 -2.01 19.07
C GLU A 8 21.58 -3.20 18.58
N ARG A 9 22.84 -3.30 19.00
CA ARG A 9 23.69 -4.46 18.67
C ARG A 9 23.14 -5.76 19.26
N PHE A 10 22.61 -5.72 20.47
CA PHE A 10 22.01 -6.89 21.09
C PHE A 10 20.76 -7.35 20.33
N ALA A 11 19.90 -6.42 19.94
CA ALA A 11 18.70 -6.70 19.14
C ALA A 11 19.07 -7.29 17.77
N LEU A 12 20.07 -6.73 17.09
CA LEU A 12 20.57 -7.26 15.82
C LEU A 12 21.13 -8.68 15.97
N GLU A 13 21.88 -8.95 17.05
CA GLU A 13 22.40 -10.30 17.30
C GLU A 13 21.27 -11.28 17.60
N GLN A 14 20.28 -10.89 18.40
CA GLN A 14 19.10 -11.73 18.66
C GLN A 14 18.29 -11.99 17.38
N GLN A 15 18.12 -10.98 16.52
CA GLN A 15 17.46 -11.14 15.24
C GLN A 15 18.24 -12.10 14.32
N ARG A 16 19.57 -11.99 14.29
CA ARG A 16 20.44 -12.89 13.52
C ARG A 16 20.35 -14.34 14.01
N LEU A 17 20.39 -14.56 15.33
CA LEU A 17 20.23 -15.87 15.95
C LEU A 17 18.84 -16.44 15.68
N ALA A 18 17.79 -15.62 15.80
CA ALA A 18 16.43 -16.02 15.48
C ALA A 18 16.32 -16.50 14.03
N PHE A 19 16.89 -15.77 13.05
CA PHE A 19 16.87 -16.19 11.64
C PHE A 19 17.60 -17.52 11.39
N GLN A 20 18.72 -17.76 12.07
CA GLN A 20 19.48 -19.02 11.93
C GLN A 20 18.66 -20.24 12.36
N THR A 21 17.83 -20.12 13.39
CA THR A 21 16.96 -21.20 13.86
C THR A 21 15.63 -21.25 13.12
N TYR A 22 15.11 -20.09 12.72
CA TYR A 22 13.81 -19.93 12.07
C TYR A 22 13.77 -20.52 10.67
N ILE A 23 14.77 -20.27 9.81
CA ILE A 23 14.77 -20.75 8.41
C ILE A 23 14.74 -22.29 8.34
N PRO A 24 15.61 -23.04 9.05
CA PRO A 24 15.52 -24.51 9.07
C PRO A 24 14.20 -25.03 9.64
N SER A 25 13.65 -24.34 10.65
CA SER A 25 12.42 -24.74 11.33
C SER A 25 11.18 -24.50 10.47
N LEU A 26 11.18 -23.48 9.60
CA LEU A 26 10.16 -23.26 8.57
C LEU A 26 10.12 -24.41 7.56
N CYS A 27 11.27 -24.94 7.17
CA CYS A 27 11.35 -26.08 6.24
C CYS A 27 10.84 -27.40 6.87
N ALA A 28 10.74 -27.46 8.19
CA ALA A 28 10.24 -28.60 8.96
C ALA A 28 9.03 -28.19 9.83
N LEU A 29 8.00 -27.63 9.19
CA LEU A 29 6.77 -27.26 9.88
C LEU A 29 6.10 -28.48 10.52
N THR A 30 5.79 -28.40 11.80
CA THR A 30 5.12 -29.45 12.59
C THR A 30 4.03 -28.84 13.46
N SER A 31 3.11 -29.67 13.93
CA SER A 31 2.05 -29.25 14.86
C SER A 31 2.60 -28.65 16.17
N HIS A 32 3.85 -28.96 16.53
CA HIS A 32 4.50 -28.47 17.74
C HIS A 32 5.19 -27.10 17.57
N ASN A 33 5.71 -26.78 16.39
CA ASN A 33 6.46 -25.53 16.16
C ASN A 33 5.64 -24.44 15.42
N GLN A 34 4.48 -24.79 14.86
CA GLN A 34 3.67 -23.89 14.04
C GLN A 34 3.26 -22.58 14.74
N GLU A 35 2.88 -22.63 16.02
CA GLU A 35 2.49 -21.42 16.77
C GLU A 35 3.70 -20.52 17.02
N ALA A 36 4.82 -21.09 17.45
CA ALA A 36 6.06 -20.35 17.68
C ALA A 36 6.59 -19.71 16.39
N LEU A 37 6.51 -20.45 15.27
CA LEU A 37 6.89 -19.94 13.95
C LEU A 37 5.98 -18.80 13.52
N CYS A 38 4.66 -18.96 13.62
CA CYS A 38 3.70 -17.90 13.30
C CYS A 38 3.94 -16.61 14.11
N ALA A 39 4.13 -16.74 15.43
CA ALA A 39 4.43 -15.61 16.30
C ALA A 39 5.76 -14.94 15.92
N ALA A 40 6.81 -15.74 15.64
CA ALA A 40 8.10 -15.24 15.19
C ALA A 40 7.98 -14.51 13.84
N SER A 41 7.24 -15.05 12.87
CA SER A 41 7.02 -14.41 11.56
C SER A 41 6.33 -13.04 11.70
N ALA A 42 5.29 -12.95 12.55
CA ALA A 42 4.58 -11.70 12.80
C ALA A 42 5.48 -10.65 13.47
N LEU A 43 6.25 -11.05 14.49
CA LEU A 43 7.19 -10.18 15.17
C LEU A 43 8.33 -9.71 14.26
N LEU A 44 8.86 -10.59 13.41
CA LEU A 44 9.88 -10.24 12.43
C LEU A 44 9.35 -9.22 11.41
N SER A 45 8.09 -9.33 11.01
CA SER A 45 7.45 -8.38 10.08
C SER A 45 7.23 -7.01 10.72
N LEU A 46 6.77 -6.97 11.98
CA LEU A 46 6.65 -5.73 12.75
C LEU A 46 8.01 -5.08 13.01
N ASN A 47 9.04 -5.89 13.31
CA ASN A 47 10.40 -5.41 13.50
C ASN A 47 10.98 -4.83 12.19
N ALA A 48 10.71 -5.46 11.04
CA ALA A 48 11.11 -4.93 9.74
C ALA A 48 10.45 -3.57 9.45
N LEU A 49 9.16 -3.43 9.75
CA LEU A 49 8.42 -2.16 9.65
C LEU A 49 9.03 -1.05 10.51
N ALA A 50 9.25 -1.33 11.79
CA ALA A 50 9.85 -0.37 12.71
C ALA A 50 11.30 0.00 12.32
N SER A 51 12.06 -0.96 11.80
CA SER A 51 13.40 -0.71 11.28
C SER A 51 13.37 0.22 10.07
N THR A 52 12.41 0.01 9.16
CA THR A 52 12.17 0.91 8.02
C THR A 52 11.81 2.31 8.49
N GLN A 53 10.93 2.46 9.48
CA GLN A 53 10.61 3.76 10.06
C GLN A 53 11.86 4.49 10.60
N ASN A 54 12.74 3.77 11.31
CA ASN A 54 13.98 4.34 11.84
C ASN A 54 14.96 4.81 10.75
N ARG A 55 14.92 4.22 9.54
CA ARG A 55 15.71 4.71 8.40
C ARG A 55 15.30 6.12 7.96
N TYR A 56 14.04 6.49 8.19
CA TYR A 56 13.48 7.75 7.72
C TYR A 56 13.37 8.82 8.82
N CYS A 57 13.74 8.53 10.08
CA CYS A 57 13.64 9.48 11.19
C CYS A 57 14.77 9.32 12.25
N PRO A 58 15.64 10.33 12.49
CA PRO A 58 15.77 11.59 11.75
C PRO A 58 16.40 11.34 10.36
N PRO A 59 16.19 12.24 9.38
CA PRO A 59 16.78 12.11 8.04
C PRO A 59 18.31 12.26 8.15
N THR A 60 18.99 11.15 8.39
CA THR A 60 20.45 11.12 8.37
C THR A 60 20.91 11.14 6.92
N LEU A 61 22.00 11.87 6.64
CA LEU A 61 22.59 12.12 5.31
C LEU A 61 22.98 10.85 4.50
N HIS A 62 22.75 9.65 5.05
CA HIS A 62 23.22 8.37 4.50
C HIS A 62 22.11 7.32 4.42
N SER A 63 20.87 7.70 4.04
CA SER A 63 19.85 6.74 3.63
C SER A 63 20.22 6.14 2.27
N GLN A 64 21.15 5.19 2.29
CA GLN A 64 21.64 4.50 1.13
C GLN A 64 20.58 3.53 0.57
N HIS A 65 20.03 3.90 -0.59
CA HIS A 65 19.65 3.05 -1.73
C HIS A 65 18.22 2.51 -1.91
N SER A 66 17.28 2.63 -0.97
CA SER A 66 15.90 2.13 -1.19
C SER A 66 14.84 3.24 -1.20
N SER A 67 14.00 3.26 -2.24
CA SER A 67 12.81 4.13 -2.30
C SER A 67 11.79 3.70 -1.24
N PRO A 68 11.06 4.62 -0.60
CA PRO A 68 9.97 4.27 0.32
C PRO A 68 8.93 3.30 -0.26
N ILE A 69 8.73 3.32 -1.58
CA ILE A 69 7.83 2.38 -2.26
C ILE A 69 8.47 0.98 -2.34
N ASP A 70 9.78 0.88 -2.55
CA ASP A 70 10.48 -0.40 -2.58
C ASP A 70 10.52 -1.03 -1.18
N ASP A 71 10.75 -0.23 -0.14
CA ASP A 71 10.63 -0.67 1.25
C ASP A 71 9.21 -1.18 1.56
N TRP A 72 8.16 -0.51 1.07
CA TRP A 72 6.79 -0.99 1.20
C TRP A 72 6.56 -2.33 0.47
N LEU A 73 7.13 -2.50 -0.73
CA LEU A 73 7.07 -3.76 -1.48
C LEU A 73 7.74 -4.90 -0.70
N GLU A 74 8.92 -4.66 -0.12
CA GLU A 74 9.62 -5.62 0.72
C GLU A 74 8.79 -6.01 1.96
N ILE A 75 8.24 -5.02 2.66
CA ILE A 75 7.34 -5.26 3.80
C ILE A 75 6.13 -6.11 3.37
N SER A 76 5.52 -5.79 2.23
CA SER A 76 4.36 -6.53 1.73
C SER A 76 4.69 -8.00 1.46
N VAL A 77 5.90 -8.29 0.95
CA VAL A 77 6.39 -9.65 0.76
C VAL A 77 6.55 -10.36 2.11
N LEU A 78 7.12 -9.69 3.11
CA LEU A 78 7.29 -10.26 4.46
C LEU A 78 5.94 -10.62 5.10
N VAL A 79 4.99 -9.68 5.08
CA VAL A 79 3.66 -9.85 5.67
C VAL A 79 2.87 -10.97 4.95
N ARG A 80 2.97 -11.07 3.62
CA ARG A 80 2.41 -12.19 2.85
C ARG A 80 3.09 -13.52 3.17
N GLY A 81 4.38 -13.51 3.52
CA GLY A 81 5.10 -14.66 4.03
C GLY A 81 4.53 -15.16 5.37
N VAL A 82 4.17 -14.25 6.29
CA VAL A 82 3.46 -14.61 7.53
C VAL A 82 2.15 -15.31 7.18
N ASP A 83 1.40 -14.76 6.23
CA ASP A 83 0.12 -15.33 5.85
C ASP A 83 0.25 -16.75 5.28
N ALA A 84 1.26 -16.99 4.45
CA ALA A 84 1.55 -18.33 3.93
C ALA A 84 1.88 -19.34 5.04
N VAL A 85 2.60 -18.91 6.09
CA VAL A 85 2.88 -19.76 7.27
C VAL A 85 1.59 -20.09 8.02
N VAL A 86 0.73 -19.09 8.24
CA VAL A 86 -0.58 -19.28 8.91
C VAL A 86 -1.47 -20.23 8.12
N GLN A 87 -1.55 -20.06 6.80
CA GLN A 87 -2.35 -20.93 5.93
C GLN A 87 -1.82 -22.38 5.93
N ASN A 88 -0.49 -22.58 5.91
CA ASN A 88 0.12 -23.91 5.89
C ASN A 88 -0.08 -24.67 7.21
N ALA A 89 -0.01 -23.96 8.34
CA ALA A 89 -0.26 -24.53 9.65
C ALA A 89 -1.75 -24.91 9.90
N GLY A 90 -2.65 -24.45 9.02
CA GLY A 90 -4.05 -24.85 9.03
C GLY A 90 -4.84 -24.35 10.24
N THR A 91 -5.98 -25.00 10.50
CA THR A 91 -6.92 -24.59 11.55
C THR A 91 -6.39 -24.80 12.97
N SER A 92 -5.32 -25.58 13.15
CA SER A 92 -4.76 -25.85 14.47
C SER A 92 -4.24 -24.60 15.18
N ILE A 93 -3.68 -23.62 14.45
CA ILE A 93 -3.31 -22.32 15.05
C ILE A 93 -4.57 -21.52 15.43
N MET A 94 -5.64 -21.67 14.64
CA MET A 94 -6.93 -21.01 14.91
C MET A 94 -7.65 -21.57 16.13
N ASP A 95 -7.24 -22.73 16.64
CA ASP A 95 -7.74 -23.30 17.90
C ASP A 95 -6.71 -23.17 19.04
N GLY A 96 -5.53 -22.60 18.75
CA GLY A 96 -4.38 -22.52 19.64
C GLY A 96 -4.25 -21.20 20.42
N ALA A 97 -3.09 -20.97 21.04
CA ALA A 97 -2.87 -19.80 21.90
C ALA A 97 -2.86 -18.45 21.14
N LEU A 98 -2.61 -18.49 19.83
CA LEU A 98 -2.62 -17.31 18.95
C LEU A 98 -4.00 -16.95 18.44
N GLN A 99 -5.02 -17.74 18.76
CA GLN A 99 -6.39 -17.53 18.29
C GLN A 99 -6.90 -16.10 18.53
N PRO A 100 -6.68 -15.43 19.68
CA PRO A 100 -7.11 -14.04 19.87
C PRO A 100 -6.48 -13.05 18.88
N LEU A 101 -5.22 -13.29 18.48
CA LEU A 101 -4.51 -12.46 17.50
C LEU A 101 -5.01 -12.69 16.07
N LEU A 102 -5.57 -13.88 15.80
CA LEU A 102 -6.09 -14.26 14.48
C LEU A 102 -7.61 -14.09 14.35
N ARG A 103 -8.36 -13.85 15.45
CA ARG A 103 -9.82 -13.63 15.45
C ARG A 103 -10.26 -12.54 14.48
N HIS A 104 -9.45 -11.51 14.34
CA HIS A 104 -9.67 -10.37 13.46
C HIS A 104 -9.77 -10.78 11.98
N ARG A 105 -9.06 -11.84 11.56
CA ARG A 105 -9.19 -12.48 10.23
C ARG A 105 -10.57 -13.12 9.98
N ARG A 106 -11.28 -13.53 11.04
CA ARG A 106 -12.56 -14.25 10.94
C ARG A 106 -13.75 -13.32 10.69
N VAL A 107 -13.67 -12.06 11.15
CA VAL A 107 -14.75 -11.07 10.98
C VAL A 107 -14.97 -10.76 9.50
N GLU A 108 -13.91 -10.84 8.68
CA GLU A 108 -13.99 -10.66 7.22
C GLU A 108 -14.64 -11.85 6.49
N ALA A 109 -14.52 -13.07 7.01
CA ALA A 109 -15.05 -14.28 6.38
C ALA A 109 -16.48 -14.66 6.84
N SER A 110 -16.96 -14.04 7.92
CA SER A 110 -18.24 -14.39 8.58
C SER A 110 -19.27 -13.28 8.39
N SER A 111 -19.53 -12.83 7.16
CA SER A 111 -20.70 -12.00 6.90
C SER A 111 -21.94 -12.89 6.80
N ASP A 112 -22.50 -13.27 7.94
CA ASP A 112 -23.86 -13.84 8.06
C ASP A 112 -24.94 -12.74 7.97
N GLY A 113 -24.71 -11.77 7.09
CA GLY A 113 -25.54 -10.57 6.96
C GLY A 113 -26.05 -10.44 5.54
N THR A 114 -27.36 -10.41 5.39
CA THR A 114 -28.14 -10.24 4.14
C THR A 114 -27.85 -8.91 3.41
N GLU A 115 -26.89 -8.12 3.89
CA GLU A 115 -26.57 -6.77 3.45
C GLU A 115 -25.26 -6.77 2.66
N SER A 116 -25.28 -6.18 1.45
CA SER A 116 -24.08 -6.07 0.60
C SER A 116 -22.96 -5.31 1.32
N VAL A 117 -21.70 -5.74 1.10
CA VAL A 117 -20.50 -5.03 1.57
C VAL A 117 -20.54 -3.56 1.17
N GLU A 118 -21.08 -3.24 -0.02
CA GLU A 118 -21.21 -1.86 -0.48
C GLU A 118 -22.13 -1.02 0.42
N SER A 119 -23.29 -1.55 0.82
CA SER A 119 -24.20 -0.87 1.75
C SER A 119 -23.58 -0.65 3.12
N GLN A 120 -22.79 -1.61 3.61
CA GLN A 120 -22.05 -1.47 4.87
C GLN A 120 -21.01 -0.35 4.78
N VAL A 121 -20.19 -0.34 3.71
CA VAL A 121 -19.21 0.72 3.47
C VAL A 121 -19.89 2.09 3.45
N ARG A 122 -21.00 2.23 2.69
CA ARG A 122 -21.73 3.52 2.58
C ARG A 122 -22.29 4.02 3.91
N ARG A 123 -22.67 3.11 4.81
CA ARG A 123 -23.19 3.46 6.15
C ARG A 123 -22.08 3.83 7.14
N LEU A 124 -20.97 3.10 7.09
CA LEU A 124 -19.94 3.13 8.13
C LEU A 124 -18.85 4.17 7.86
N VAL A 125 -18.54 4.42 6.60
CA VAL A 125 -17.47 5.34 6.20
C VAL A 125 -18.00 6.77 6.15
N SER A 126 -17.23 7.72 6.70
CA SER A 126 -17.56 9.15 6.63
C SER A 126 -17.80 9.60 5.18
N PRO A 127 -18.80 10.46 4.90
CA PRO A 127 -19.14 10.89 3.55
C PRO A 127 -17.97 11.48 2.76
N HIS A 128 -17.04 12.15 3.44
CA HIS A 128 -15.87 12.74 2.77
C HIS A 128 -14.89 11.68 2.25
N VAL A 129 -14.59 10.68 3.08
CA VAL A 129 -13.72 9.54 2.72
C VAL A 129 -14.37 8.71 1.61
N LEU A 130 -15.67 8.45 1.74
CA LEU A 130 -16.44 7.72 0.74
C LEU A 130 -16.44 8.43 -0.62
N SER A 131 -16.64 9.74 -0.63
CA SER A 131 -16.59 10.54 -1.86
C SER A 131 -15.21 10.49 -2.52
N ALA A 132 -14.13 10.53 -1.73
CA ALA A 132 -12.78 10.43 -2.26
C ALA A 132 -12.51 9.03 -2.88
N LEU A 133 -12.94 7.97 -2.19
CA LEU A 133 -12.84 6.59 -2.69
C LEU A 133 -13.71 6.34 -3.93
N ASP A 134 -14.92 6.90 -3.98
CA ASP A 134 -15.83 6.79 -5.12
C ASP A 134 -15.30 7.54 -6.35
N ALA A 135 -14.53 8.62 -6.17
CA ALA A 135 -13.87 9.34 -7.26
C ALA A 135 -12.77 8.52 -7.97
N LEU A 136 -12.24 7.46 -7.33
CA LEU A 136 -11.25 6.58 -7.93
C LEU A 136 -11.85 5.64 -8.99
N ALA A 137 -13.12 5.26 -8.86
CA ALA A 137 -13.77 4.34 -9.80
C ALA A 137 -13.74 4.86 -11.25
N PRO A 138 -14.22 6.08 -11.57
CA PRO A 138 -14.11 6.61 -12.92
C PRO A 138 -12.66 6.82 -13.33
N ALA A 139 -11.75 7.16 -12.41
CA ALA A 139 -10.33 7.33 -12.75
C ALA A 139 -9.69 6.01 -13.19
N ILE A 140 -10.07 4.87 -12.60
CA ILE A 140 -9.63 3.53 -13.03
C ILE A 140 -10.10 3.24 -14.45
N ASP A 141 -11.34 3.61 -14.80
CA ASP A 141 -11.87 3.37 -16.14
C ASP A 141 -11.09 4.08 -17.24
N HIS A 142 -10.46 5.21 -16.90
CA HIS A 142 -9.67 6.03 -17.82
C HIS A 142 -8.15 5.78 -17.74
N CYS A 143 -7.66 4.99 -16.76
CA CYS A 143 -6.21 4.86 -16.54
C CYS A 143 -5.51 3.87 -17.48
N THR A 144 -6.24 2.89 -18.01
CA THR A 144 -5.71 1.85 -18.91
C THR A 144 -6.79 1.38 -19.87
N SER A 145 -6.40 0.89 -21.05
CA SER A 145 -7.31 0.27 -22.01
C SER A 145 -7.57 -1.22 -21.73
N SER A 146 -6.75 -1.85 -20.89
CA SER A 146 -6.85 -3.27 -20.54
C SER A 146 -7.92 -3.48 -19.47
N GLU A 147 -9.03 -4.17 -19.80
CA GLU A 147 -10.06 -4.52 -18.81
C GLU A 147 -9.51 -5.43 -17.70
N ALA A 148 -8.56 -6.31 -18.01
CA ALA A 148 -7.92 -7.16 -17.00
C ALA A 148 -7.15 -6.34 -15.97
N ASP A 149 -6.52 -5.23 -16.38
CA ASP A 149 -5.79 -4.35 -15.46
C ASP A 149 -6.76 -3.49 -14.64
N LYS A 150 -7.86 -3.02 -15.25
CA LYS A 150 -8.92 -2.32 -14.53
C LYS A 150 -9.51 -3.17 -13.44
N GLU A 151 -9.76 -4.46 -13.70
CA GLU A 151 -10.33 -5.37 -12.71
C GLU A 151 -9.42 -5.51 -11.48
N LYS A 152 -8.10 -5.58 -11.68
CA LYS A 152 -7.12 -5.60 -10.58
C LYS A 152 -7.17 -4.32 -9.74
N PHE A 153 -7.30 -3.15 -10.38
CA PHE A 153 -7.45 -1.88 -9.67
C PHE A 153 -8.79 -1.77 -8.95
N ARG A 154 -9.89 -2.26 -9.53
CA ARG A 154 -11.21 -2.29 -8.88
C ARG A 154 -11.20 -3.23 -7.66
N ALA A 155 -10.56 -4.39 -7.77
CA ALA A 155 -10.38 -5.30 -6.65
C ALA A 155 -9.58 -4.64 -5.50
N ALA A 156 -8.45 -3.99 -5.82
CA ALA A 156 -7.65 -3.25 -4.86
C ALA A 156 -8.43 -2.10 -4.18
N LEU A 157 -9.25 -1.37 -4.94
CA LEU A 157 -10.15 -0.34 -4.44
C LEU A 157 -11.25 -0.92 -3.54
N GLY A 158 -11.81 -2.07 -3.90
CA GLY A 158 -12.80 -2.79 -3.07
C GLY A 158 -12.22 -3.14 -1.70
N LEU A 159 -11.00 -3.69 -1.68
CA LEU A 159 -10.29 -3.99 -0.43
C LEU A 159 -10.01 -2.73 0.40
N LEU A 160 -9.65 -1.60 -0.22
CA LEU A 160 -9.50 -0.32 0.49
C LEU A 160 -10.81 0.11 1.13
N LYS A 161 -11.92 0.10 0.39
CA LYS A 161 -13.25 0.49 0.90
C LYS A 161 -13.64 -0.34 2.13
N THR A 162 -13.46 -1.65 2.05
CA THR A 162 -13.70 -2.57 3.19
C THR A 162 -12.79 -2.24 4.37
N SER A 163 -11.51 -1.98 4.12
CA SER A 163 -10.55 -1.65 5.18
C SER A 163 -10.91 -0.35 5.91
N PHE A 164 -11.32 0.70 5.18
CA PHE A 164 -11.82 1.94 5.77
C PHE A 164 -13.09 1.73 6.58
N ALA A 165 -14.02 0.87 6.11
CA ALA A 165 -15.25 0.57 6.85
C ALA A 165 -14.96 -0.18 8.16
N ILE A 166 -14.00 -1.11 8.15
CA ILE A 166 -13.60 -1.84 9.35
C ILE A 166 -12.95 -0.89 10.37
N VAL A 167 -12.02 -0.03 9.95
CA VAL A 167 -11.40 0.96 10.86
C VAL A 167 -12.42 1.96 11.40
N ALA A 168 -13.46 2.30 10.62
CA ALA A 168 -14.53 3.18 11.10
C ALA A 168 -15.36 2.54 12.22
N VAL A 169 -15.51 1.21 12.23
CA VAL A 169 -16.23 0.46 13.28
C VAL A 169 -15.31 0.15 14.47
N ASP A 170 -14.08 -0.23 14.19
CA ASP A 170 -13.09 -0.66 15.16
C ASP A 170 -11.74 0.04 14.91
N PRO A 171 -11.55 1.24 15.49
CA PRO A 171 -10.32 2.01 15.30
C PRO A 171 -9.07 1.35 15.88
N GLU A 172 -9.20 0.30 16.71
CA GLU A 172 -8.09 -0.45 17.28
C GLU A 172 -7.67 -1.64 16.43
N HIS A 173 -8.37 -1.88 15.31
CA HIS A 173 -8.15 -3.03 14.43
C HIS A 173 -6.91 -2.87 13.53
N GLU A 174 -5.72 -2.74 14.12
CA GLU A 174 -4.45 -2.47 13.44
C GLU A 174 -4.11 -3.49 12.33
N SER A 175 -4.52 -4.75 12.49
CA SER A 175 -4.22 -5.82 11.52
C SER A 175 -4.84 -5.57 10.14
N ILE A 176 -5.89 -4.76 10.05
CA ILE A 176 -6.59 -4.51 8.78
C ILE A 176 -5.70 -3.83 7.73
N VAL A 177 -4.77 -2.97 8.18
CA VAL A 177 -3.88 -2.26 7.26
C VAL A 177 -2.90 -3.23 6.60
N MET A 178 -2.47 -4.24 7.36
CA MET A 178 -1.61 -5.31 6.88
C MET A 178 -2.42 -6.28 6.01
N ALA A 179 -3.67 -6.56 6.39
CA ALA A 179 -4.58 -7.41 5.63
C ALA A 179 -4.78 -6.91 4.20
N TRP A 180 -4.87 -5.60 3.97
CA TRP A 180 -4.92 -5.05 2.61
C TRP A 180 -3.75 -5.57 1.74
N SER A 181 -2.52 -5.49 2.22
CA SER A 181 -1.33 -5.99 1.49
C SER A 181 -1.32 -7.51 1.31
N ILE A 182 -1.91 -8.25 2.24
CA ILE A 182 -2.02 -9.71 2.17
C ILE A 182 -3.01 -10.10 1.07
N LEU A 183 -4.19 -9.50 1.09
CA LEU A 183 -5.35 -9.84 0.27
C LEU A 183 -5.27 -9.31 -1.16
N LEU A 184 -4.41 -8.32 -1.42
CA LEU A 184 -4.14 -7.85 -2.78
C LEU A 184 -3.70 -9.00 -3.68
N ASP A 185 -4.15 -8.98 -4.93
CA ASP A 185 -3.67 -9.88 -5.97
C ASP A 185 -2.14 -9.72 -6.14
N ALA A 186 -1.43 -10.84 -6.29
CA ALA A 186 0.01 -10.83 -6.56
C ALA A 186 0.35 -10.05 -7.85
N GLU A 187 -0.57 -10.00 -8.81
CA GLU A 187 -0.42 -9.26 -10.07
C GLU A 187 -0.55 -7.74 -9.91
N PHE A 188 -1.01 -7.24 -8.75
CA PHE A 188 -1.06 -5.80 -8.46
C PHE A 188 0.35 -5.23 -8.20
N PHE A 189 1.21 -5.96 -7.48
CA PHE A 189 2.54 -5.51 -7.08
C PHE A 189 3.46 -5.09 -8.25
N PRO A 190 3.46 -5.78 -9.41
CA PRO A 190 4.16 -5.31 -10.60
C PRO A 190 3.77 -3.88 -11.04
N PHE A 191 2.52 -3.45 -10.87
CA PHE A 191 2.11 -2.08 -11.21
C PHE A 191 2.76 -1.06 -10.26
N VAL A 192 2.79 -1.34 -8.96
CA VAL A 192 3.48 -0.50 -7.97
C VAL A 192 4.99 -0.47 -8.23
N LYS A 193 5.58 -1.62 -8.56
CA LYS A 193 7.01 -1.73 -8.90
C LYS A 193 7.36 -0.89 -10.14
N ARG A 194 6.48 -0.87 -11.14
CA ARG A 194 6.60 -0.03 -12.35
C ARG A 194 6.22 1.45 -12.14
N ARG A 195 5.80 1.83 -10.92
CA ARG A 195 5.36 3.20 -10.58
C ARG A 195 4.17 3.66 -11.44
N GLU A 196 3.27 2.73 -11.75
CA GLU A 196 2.06 3.01 -12.52
C GLU A 196 1.15 3.99 -11.75
N PRO A 197 0.69 5.10 -12.35
CA PRO A 197 0.04 6.17 -11.61
C PRO A 197 -1.16 5.72 -10.77
N MET A 198 -2.04 4.90 -11.34
CA MET A 198 -3.23 4.40 -10.62
C MET A 198 -2.85 3.51 -9.43
N ALA A 199 -1.83 2.66 -9.58
CA ALA A 199 -1.36 1.82 -8.49
C ALA A 199 -0.75 2.66 -7.35
N LEU A 200 -0.02 3.73 -7.69
CA LEU A 200 0.51 4.67 -6.72
C LEU A 200 -0.60 5.47 -6.00
N ILE A 201 -1.67 5.84 -6.70
CA ILE A 201 -2.82 6.52 -6.09
C ILE A 201 -3.52 5.59 -5.09
N LEU A 202 -3.78 4.34 -5.46
CA LEU A 202 -4.35 3.35 -4.53
C LEU A 202 -3.44 3.15 -3.31
N LEU A 203 -2.12 3.09 -3.52
CA LEU A 203 -1.16 3.05 -2.42
C LEU A 203 -1.19 4.31 -1.55
N ALA A 204 -1.38 5.51 -2.13
CA ALA A 204 -1.53 6.75 -1.37
C ALA A 204 -2.77 6.73 -0.46
N TYR A 205 -3.91 6.19 -0.92
CA TYR A 205 -5.09 6.01 -0.07
C TYR A 205 -4.82 4.99 1.06
N TRP A 206 -4.10 3.91 0.75
CA TRP A 206 -3.63 2.98 1.78
C TRP A 206 -2.73 3.68 2.81
N THR A 207 -1.82 4.58 2.39
CA THR A 207 -0.94 5.28 3.34
C THR A 207 -1.71 6.19 4.31
N VAL A 208 -2.85 6.74 3.89
CA VAL A 208 -3.73 7.52 4.78
C VAL A 208 -4.36 6.61 5.82
N LEU A 209 -4.87 5.46 5.40
CA LEU A 209 -5.39 4.45 6.32
C LEU A 209 -4.31 3.95 7.28
N PHE A 210 -3.10 3.72 6.79
CA PHE A 210 -1.95 3.33 7.63
C PHE A 210 -1.59 4.43 8.63
N GLY A 211 -1.69 5.70 8.23
CA GLY A 211 -1.42 6.85 9.08
C GLY A 211 -2.37 7.04 10.25
N THR A 212 -3.56 6.41 10.25
CA THR A 212 -4.47 6.46 11.41
C THR A 212 -3.87 5.79 12.64
N PHE A 213 -2.91 4.89 12.45
CA PHE A 213 -2.21 4.15 13.51
C PHE A 213 -0.84 4.77 13.86
N ARG A 214 -0.60 6.05 13.54
CA ARG A 214 0.69 6.74 13.76
C ARG A 214 1.22 6.71 15.20
N ASP A 215 0.34 6.53 16.18
CA ASP A 215 0.71 6.43 17.60
C ASP A 215 1.36 5.08 17.94
N ARG A 216 1.30 4.12 17.02
CA ARG A 216 1.97 2.82 17.15
C ARG A 216 3.44 2.95 16.78
N TRP A 217 4.29 2.34 17.61
CA TRP A 217 5.75 2.44 17.52
C TRP A 217 6.37 1.94 16.20
N TRP A 218 5.61 1.16 15.42
CA TRP A 218 6.01 0.54 14.16
C TRP A 218 5.42 1.22 12.90
N VAL A 219 4.56 2.23 13.08
CA VAL A 219 3.96 3.01 11.99
C VAL A 219 4.70 4.34 11.81
N GLY A 220 4.74 5.14 12.89
CA GLY A 220 5.38 6.45 12.95
C GLY A 220 5.23 7.31 11.68
N GLY A 221 6.35 7.88 11.22
CA GLY A 221 6.38 8.77 10.05
C GLY A 221 6.39 8.08 8.68
N LEU A 222 6.31 6.75 8.63
CA LEU A 222 6.44 6.00 7.38
C LEU A 222 5.29 6.28 6.40
N SER A 223 4.06 6.41 6.90
CA SER A 223 2.88 6.80 6.09
C SER A 223 3.12 8.10 5.33
N ILE A 224 3.59 9.15 6.04
CA ILE A 224 3.89 10.46 5.47
C ILE A 224 5.05 10.38 4.47
N THR A 225 6.10 9.61 4.79
CA THR A 225 7.26 9.44 3.90
C THR A 225 6.87 8.80 2.58
N ILE A 226 6.09 7.72 2.61
CA ILE A 226 5.62 7.04 1.38
C ILE A 226 4.72 7.99 0.59
N LEU A 227 3.76 8.65 1.25
CA LEU A 227 2.83 9.56 0.58
C LEU A 227 3.55 10.73 -0.11
N ARG A 228 4.54 11.34 0.55
CA ARG A 228 5.35 12.40 -0.04
C ARG A 228 6.12 11.92 -1.27
N HIS A 229 6.69 10.72 -1.20
CA HIS A 229 7.41 10.15 -2.32
C HIS A 229 6.48 9.88 -3.51
N ILE A 230 5.27 9.36 -3.27
CA ILE A 230 4.26 9.15 -4.31
C ILE A 230 3.86 10.48 -4.98
N ALA A 231 3.57 11.51 -4.18
CA ALA A 231 3.17 12.82 -4.69
C ALA A 231 4.28 13.47 -5.54
N GLY A 232 5.55 13.35 -5.12
CA GLY A 232 6.68 13.80 -5.92
C GLY A 232 6.80 13.07 -7.26
N LEU A 233 6.65 11.74 -7.27
CA LEU A 233 6.71 10.95 -8.52
C LEU A 233 5.58 11.32 -9.49
N LEU A 234 4.35 11.48 -8.98
CA LEU A 234 3.19 11.81 -9.82
C LEU A 234 3.27 13.24 -10.37
N THR A 235 3.84 14.18 -9.60
CA THR A 235 4.07 15.55 -10.07
C THR A 235 5.06 15.59 -11.23
N LEU A 236 6.19 14.88 -11.11
CA LEU A 236 7.18 14.76 -12.19
C LEU A 236 6.60 14.12 -13.45
N LEU A 237 5.69 13.15 -13.29
CA LEU A 237 4.99 12.53 -14.42
C LEU A 237 4.03 13.50 -15.10
N ASP A 238 3.30 14.32 -14.34
CA ASP A 238 2.43 15.36 -14.88
C ASP A 238 3.24 16.40 -15.67
N GLU A 239 4.36 16.89 -15.11
CA GLU A 239 5.27 17.84 -15.78
C GLU A 239 5.81 17.28 -17.10
N LYS A 240 6.32 16.05 -17.10
CA LYS A 240 6.85 15.41 -18.31
C LYS A 240 5.76 15.22 -19.37
N ASN A 241 4.52 14.93 -18.96
CA ASN A 241 3.39 14.80 -19.89
C ASN A 241 2.98 16.16 -20.47
N GLU A 242 3.04 17.24 -19.69
CA GLU A 242 2.80 18.61 -20.15
C GLU A 242 3.88 19.04 -21.16
N GLU A 243 5.17 18.82 -20.87
CA GLU A 243 6.28 19.11 -21.78
C GLU A 243 6.17 18.36 -23.13
N MET A 244 5.86 17.06 -23.09
CA MET A 244 5.67 16.28 -24.31
C MET A 244 4.48 16.79 -25.14
N ARG A 245 3.39 17.20 -24.48
CA ARG A 245 2.23 17.77 -25.17
C ARG A 245 2.57 19.08 -25.86
N ASP A 246 3.26 19.98 -25.17
CA ASP A 246 3.62 21.30 -25.69
C ASP A 246 4.64 21.17 -26.83
N GLY A 247 5.57 20.20 -26.74
CA GLY A 247 6.47 19.84 -27.84
C GLY A 247 5.72 19.33 -29.08
N HIS A 248 4.73 18.44 -28.92
CA HIS A 248 3.91 17.96 -30.03
C HIS A 248 3.06 19.06 -30.66
N VAL A 249 2.51 20.00 -29.87
CA VAL A 249 1.78 21.16 -30.39
C VAL A 249 2.72 22.05 -31.21
N GLN A 250 3.91 22.34 -30.69
CA GLN A 250 4.88 23.18 -31.39
C GLN A 250 5.43 22.54 -32.69
N GLU A 251 5.58 21.22 -32.70
CA GLU A 251 5.97 20.46 -33.90
C GLU A 251 4.82 20.39 -34.93
N ARG A 252 3.57 20.27 -34.46
CA ARG A 252 2.37 20.35 -35.31
C ARG A 252 2.20 21.74 -35.92
N ASP A 253 2.41 22.80 -35.15
CA ASP A 253 2.33 24.18 -35.63
C ASP A 253 3.46 24.49 -36.63
N ARG A 254 4.66 23.93 -36.43
CA ARG A 254 5.74 23.98 -37.43
C ARG A 254 5.40 23.21 -38.70
N ALA A 255 4.80 22.03 -38.59
CA ALA A 255 4.38 21.24 -39.75
C ALA A 255 3.29 21.96 -40.57
N LEU A 256 2.31 22.58 -39.91
CA LEU A 256 1.25 23.39 -40.53
C LEU A 256 1.77 24.63 -41.27
N LEU A 257 2.90 25.19 -40.84
CA LEU A 257 3.56 26.32 -41.51
C LEU A 257 4.46 25.91 -42.69
N SER A 258 4.67 24.60 -42.93
CA SER A 258 5.69 24.10 -43.87
C SER A 258 5.20 23.20 -45.01
N GLY A 259 3.90 22.87 -45.11
CA GLY A 259 3.38 22.05 -46.22
C GLY A 259 1.85 22.13 -46.43
N PRO A 260 1.33 21.65 -47.59
CA PRO A 260 -0.11 21.72 -47.89
C PRO A 260 -0.92 20.79 -46.98
N LEU A 261 -2.09 21.27 -46.56
CA LEU A 261 -3.03 20.64 -45.62
C LEU A 261 -3.49 19.23 -46.05
N GLU A 262 -2.76 18.19 -45.71
CA GLU A 262 -3.31 16.83 -45.61
C GLU A 262 -3.76 16.55 -44.17
N ARG A 263 -5.03 16.16 -44.05
CA ARG A 263 -5.71 15.90 -42.77
C ARG A 263 -5.03 14.74 -42.04
N TYR A 264 -4.34 15.05 -40.96
CA TYR A 264 -3.98 14.06 -39.95
C TYR A 264 -5.23 13.69 -39.15
N PRO A 265 -5.47 12.40 -38.84
CA PRO A 265 -6.62 11.99 -38.05
C PRO A 265 -6.49 12.49 -36.61
N ASP A 266 -7.58 13.04 -36.08
CA ASP A 266 -7.73 13.45 -34.68
C ASP A 266 -7.50 12.27 -33.73
N GLY A 267 -6.24 12.11 -33.33
CA GLY A 267 -5.81 11.12 -32.34
C GLY A 267 -5.87 11.70 -30.92
N ALA A 268 -6.97 11.39 -30.23
CA ALA A 268 -7.01 11.17 -28.77
C ALA A 268 -6.52 12.31 -27.85
N THR A 269 -7.28 13.40 -27.76
CA THR A 269 -7.34 14.22 -26.53
C THR A 269 -8.61 13.87 -25.74
N ALA A 270 -8.64 12.67 -25.15
CA ALA A 270 -9.69 12.26 -24.23
C ALA A 270 -9.10 12.11 -22.82
N GLY A 271 -9.59 12.97 -21.91
CA GLY A 271 -9.38 13.05 -20.46
C GLY A 271 -8.46 12.02 -19.80
N LYS A 272 -7.16 12.32 -19.68
CA LYS A 272 -6.35 11.75 -18.60
C LYS A 272 -6.63 12.58 -17.35
N ALA A 273 -7.24 11.95 -16.34
CA ALA A 273 -7.45 12.56 -15.05
C ALA A 273 -6.13 13.14 -14.52
N ARG A 274 -6.14 14.41 -14.10
CA ARG A 274 -4.97 15.03 -13.49
C ARG A 274 -4.77 14.36 -12.14
N TRP A 275 -3.72 13.56 -12.00
CA TRP A 275 -3.48 12.75 -10.80
C TRP A 275 -3.46 13.61 -9.53
N ARG A 276 -3.03 14.87 -9.67
CA ARG A 276 -3.09 15.91 -8.63
C ARG A 276 -4.45 15.97 -7.92
N ASN A 277 -5.57 15.95 -8.66
CA ASN A 277 -6.91 16.04 -8.06
C ASN A 277 -7.24 14.82 -7.19
N LEU A 278 -6.73 13.63 -7.56
CA LEU A 278 -6.97 12.40 -6.81
C LEU A 278 -6.09 12.31 -5.55
N LEU A 279 -5.00 13.09 -5.49
CA LEU A 279 -4.10 13.19 -4.34
C LEU A 279 -4.47 14.30 -3.35
N GLU A 280 -5.36 15.24 -3.72
CA GLU A 280 -5.75 16.34 -2.82
C GLU A 280 -6.28 15.82 -1.47
N TRP A 281 -7.16 14.80 -1.52
CA TRP A 281 -7.71 14.23 -0.29
C TRP A 281 -6.63 13.53 0.56
N PRO A 282 -5.84 12.57 0.03
CA PRO A 282 -4.78 11.94 0.82
C PRO A 282 -3.77 12.91 1.46
N LEU A 283 -3.37 13.95 0.72
CA LEU A 283 -2.42 14.95 1.17
C LEU A 283 -3.00 15.79 2.32
N ARG A 284 -4.25 16.23 2.17
CA ARG A 284 -4.95 17.00 3.18
C ARG A 284 -5.14 16.23 4.48
N GLU A 285 -5.60 14.97 4.40
CA GLU A 285 -5.81 14.13 5.59
C GLU A 285 -4.51 13.83 6.34
N SER A 286 -3.40 13.74 5.61
CA SER A 286 -2.08 13.51 6.20
C SER A 286 -1.43 14.80 6.75
N GLY A 287 -2.11 15.95 6.66
CA GLY A 287 -1.60 17.25 7.09
C GLY A 287 -0.43 17.77 6.25
N ILE A 288 -0.31 17.30 4.99
CA ILE A 288 0.72 17.76 4.06
C ILE A 288 0.11 18.89 3.23
N HIS A 289 0.46 20.13 3.56
CA HIS A 289 -0.14 21.33 2.98
C HIS A 289 0.64 21.93 1.78
N GLU A 290 1.82 21.42 1.46
CA GLU A 290 2.66 21.96 0.38
C GLU A 290 3.08 20.87 -0.62
N PHE A 291 2.71 21.10 -1.89
CA PHE A 291 3.31 20.57 -3.11
C PHE A 291 3.29 21.65 -4.19
#